data_AF-A0A920JRJ7-F1
#
_entry.id   AF-A0A920JRJ7-F1
#
_cell.length_a   1.000
_cell.length_b   1.000
_cell.length_c   1.000
_cell.angle_alpha   90.00
_cell.angle_beta   90.00
_cell.angle_gamma   90.00
#
_symmetry.space_group_name_H-M   'P 1'
#
loop_
_entity.id
_entity.type
_entity.pdbx_description
1 polymer ?
#
loop_
_entity_poly.entity_id
_entity_poly.type
_entity_poly.pdbx_seq_one_letter_code
_entity_poly.pdbx_strand_id
1 'polypeptide(L)'
;MALTALFGKVGVKKRDYFQLQEEISRITGGINTSNHFYYDKDHEIKGKISLSSKFLPNNTVEATELIFEILNETKLDDEKRIKELMFQNFMGFQQSIVENGHRFAMLGASSSQASYLLYKSLLVV
;
A
#
# COMPACT_ATOMS: atom_id res chain seq x y z
N MET A 1 2.45 4.81 -0.45
CA MET A 1 3.24 3.57 -0.33
C MET A 1 3.59 3.21 1.11
N ALA A 2 3.99 4.17 1.97
CA ALA A 2 4.35 3.86 3.37
C ALA A 2 3.19 3.24 4.17
N LEU A 3 2.01 3.89 4.21
CA LEU A 3 0.86 3.38 4.98
C LEU A 3 0.36 2.01 4.50
N THR A 4 0.28 1.80 3.19
CA THR A 4 -0.13 0.51 2.61
C THR A 4 0.82 -0.62 3.01
N ALA A 5 2.10 -0.35 3.21
CA ALA A 5 3.06 -1.38 3.62
C ALA A 5 2.90 -1.84 5.07
N LEU A 6 2.06 -1.17 5.88
CA LEU A 6 1.87 -1.47 7.30
C LEU A 6 0.61 -2.29 7.59
N PHE A 7 -0.48 -2.04 6.85
CA PHE A 7 -1.75 -2.73 7.07
C PHE A 7 -1.60 -4.26 6.98
N GLY A 8 -2.08 -4.97 8.02
CA GLY A 8 -1.95 -6.43 8.14
C GLY A 8 -0.54 -6.93 8.48
N LYS A 9 0.44 -6.04 8.69
CA LYS A 9 1.85 -6.40 8.99
C LYS A 9 2.37 -5.83 10.32
N VAL A 10 1.63 -4.91 10.92
CA VAL A 10 1.81 -4.40 12.28
C VAL A 10 0.61 -4.83 13.14
N GLY A 11 0.71 -4.69 14.46
CA GLY A 11 -0.39 -5.07 15.36
C GLY A 11 -1.63 -4.20 15.18
N VAL A 12 -2.75 -4.68 15.71
CA VAL A 12 -4.00 -3.92 15.87
C VAL A 12 -4.28 -3.73 17.36
N LYS A 13 -5.27 -2.92 17.76
CA LYS A 13 -5.56 -2.64 19.19
C LYS A 13 -5.47 -3.87 20.10
N LYS A 14 -6.13 -4.96 19.71
CA LYS A 14 -6.29 -6.16 20.55
C LYS A 14 -5.23 -7.24 20.35
N ARG A 15 -4.38 -7.12 19.32
CA ARG A 15 -3.47 -8.21 18.88
C ARG A 15 -2.11 -7.65 18.49
N ASP A 16 -1.04 -8.36 18.83
CA ASP A 16 0.27 -8.07 18.25
C ASP A 16 0.34 -8.48 16.77
N TYR A 17 1.44 -8.15 16.10
CA TYR A 17 1.57 -8.43 14.67
C TYR A 17 1.70 -9.93 14.35
N PHE A 18 2.15 -10.77 15.30
CA PHE A 18 2.25 -12.22 15.11
C PHE A 18 0.85 -12.85 15.19
N GLN A 19 0.09 -12.51 16.22
CA GLN A 19 -1.29 -12.95 16.40
C GLN A 19 -2.17 -12.51 15.22
N LEU A 20 -1.97 -11.27 14.73
CA LEU A 20 -2.69 -10.81 13.55
C LEU A 20 -2.35 -11.63 12.30
N GLN A 21 -1.07 -11.95 12.08
CA GLN A 21 -0.65 -12.79 10.95
C GLN A 21 -1.21 -14.23 11.02
N GLU A 22 -1.28 -14.79 12.23
CA GLU A 22 -1.90 -16.10 12.45
C GLU A 22 -3.39 -16.08 12.10
N GLU A 23 -4.13 -15.08 12.58
CA GLU A 23 -5.54 -14.85 12.26
C GLU A 23 -5.76 -14.68 10.75
N ILE A 24 -4.95 -13.83 10.10
CA ILE A 24 -4.98 -13.63 8.64
C ILE A 24 -4.81 -14.95 7.92
N SER A 25 -3.85 -15.78 8.32
CA SER A 25 -3.54 -17.06 7.68
C SER A 25 -4.60 -18.13 7.94
N ARG A 26 -5.25 -18.08 9.11
CA ARG A 26 -6.31 -19.01 9.51
C ARG A 26 -7.63 -18.71 8.80
N ILE A 27 -8.01 -17.44 8.74
CA ILE A 27 -9.32 -16.99 8.26
C ILE A 27 -9.29 -16.73 6.73
N THR A 28 -8.16 -16.26 6.21
CA THR A 28 -8.03 -15.81 4.83
C THR A 28 -6.85 -16.47 4.11
N GLY A 29 -6.83 -16.39 2.78
CA GLY A 29 -5.66 -16.74 1.96
C GLY A 29 -4.63 -15.62 1.86
N GLY A 30 -4.71 -14.61 2.72
CA GLY A 30 -3.86 -13.43 2.74
C GLY A 30 -4.63 -12.13 2.51
N ILE A 31 -3.98 -11.02 2.89
CA ILE A 31 -4.49 -9.66 2.72
C ILE A 31 -3.49 -8.87 1.89
N ASN A 32 -4.00 -8.17 0.87
CA ASN A 32 -3.23 -7.31 0.01
C ASN A 32 -3.77 -5.88 0.03
N THR A 33 -2.84 -4.93 0.10
CA THR A 33 -3.10 -3.50 0.17
C THR A 33 -2.53 -2.83 -1.07
N SER A 34 -3.29 -1.94 -1.70
CA SER A 34 -2.80 -1.19 -2.85
C SER A 34 -3.26 0.26 -2.80
N ASN A 35 -2.47 1.16 -3.37
CA ASN A 35 -2.87 2.52 -3.67
C ASN A 35 -3.02 2.68 -5.18
N HIS A 36 -4.07 3.36 -5.61
CA HIS A 36 -4.37 3.64 -7.01
C HIS A 36 -4.62 5.14 -7.16
N PHE A 37 -4.07 5.71 -8.23
CA PHE A 37 -4.34 7.08 -8.65
C PHE A 37 -5.03 7.05 -10.00
N TYR A 38 -6.03 7.92 -10.19
CA TYR A 38 -6.79 8.02 -11.44
C TYR A 38 -7.26 9.46 -11.64
N TYR A 39 -7.52 9.83 -12.90
CA TYR A 39 -8.20 11.08 -13.22
C TYR A 39 -9.70 10.87 -13.21
N ASP A 40 -10.44 11.76 -12.55
CA ASP A 40 -11.90 11.75 -12.62
C ASP A 40 -12.41 12.45 -13.90
N LYS A 41 -13.74 12.61 -14.00
CA LYS A 41 -14.39 13.20 -15.18
C LYS A 41 -13.98 14.66 -15.41
N ASP A 42 -13.60 15.36 -14.34
CA ASP A 42 -13.20 16.77 -14.35
C ASP A 42 -11.68 16.91 -14.52
N HIS A 43 -10.98 15.81 -14.84
CA HIS A 43 -9.52 15.74 -14.99
C HIS A 43 -8.76 16.06 -13.68
N GLU A 44 -9.40 15.87 -12.53
CA GLU A 44 -8.73 15.98 -11.24
C GLU A 44 -8.09 14.64 -10.85
N ILE A 45 -6.87 14.70 -10.31
CA ILE A 45 -6.19 13.51 -9.77
C ILE A 45 -6.86 13.11 -8.46
N LYS A 46 -7.40 11.89 -8.42
CA LYS A 46 -7.94 11.25 -7.22
C LYS A 46 -7.10 10.05 -6.82
N GLY A 47 -7.06 9.78 -5.52
CA GLY A 47 -6.38 8.64 -4.92
C GLY A 47 -7.36 7.71 -4.20
N LYS A 48 -7.15 6.40 -4.33
CA LYS A 48 -7.86 5.37 -3.57
C LYS A 48 -6.87 4.40 -2.94
N ILE A 49 -7.14 3.99 -1.71
CA ILE A 49 -6.50 2.83 -1.09
C ILE A 49 -7.52 1.69 -1.10
N SER A 50 -7.06 0.50 -1.49
CA SER A 50 -7.87 -0.70 -1.53
C SER A 50 -7.22 -1.77 -0.67
N LEU A 51 -7.98 -2.32 0.28
CA LEU A 51 -7.68 -3.57 0.96
C LEU A 51 -8.44 -4.69 0.23
N SER A 52 -7.75 -5.79 -0.05
CA SER A 52 -8.31 -6.94 -0.74
C SER A 52 -7.89 -8.22 -0.03
N SER A 53 -8.79 -9.18 0.06
CA SER A 53 -8.50 -10.50 0.62
C SER A 53 -9.30 -11.55 -0.13
N LYS A 54 -8.81 -12.79 -0.12
CA LYS A 54 -9.51 -13.96 -0.61
C LYS A 54 -9.73 -14.90 0.56
N PHE A 55 -10.93 -15.43 0.71
CA PHE A 55 -11.30 -16.32 1.81
C PHE A 55 -12.39 -17.29 1.37
N LEU A 56 -12.54 -18.38 2.11
CA LEU A 56 -13.63 -19.33 1.89
C LEU A 56 -14.98 -18.68 2.22
N PRO A 57 -16.07 -18.97 1.50
CA PRO A 57 -17.38 -18.35 1.75
C PRO A 57 -17.86 -18.49 3.20
N ASN A 58 -17.54 -19.59 3.87
CA ASN A 58 -17.91 -19.82 5.27
C ASN A 58 -17.24 -18.82 6.24
N ASN A 59 -16.12 -18.23 5.84
CA ASN A 59 -15.37 -17.28 6.67
C ASN A 59 -15.76 -15.82 6.39
N THR A 60 -16.84 -15.56 5.65
CA THR A 60 -17.18 -14.20 5.17
C THR A 60 -17.31 -13.20 6.32
N VAL A 61 -17.97 -13.57 7.41
CA VAL A 61 -18.18 -12.69 8.56
C VAL A 61 -16.84 -12.39 9.23
N GLU A 62 -16.11 -13.43 9.65
CA GLU A 62 -14.80 -13.31 10.33
C GLU A 62 -13.78 -12.55 9.49
N ALA A 63 -13.71 -12.82 8.18
CA ALA A 63 -12.78 -12.15 7.27
C ALA A 63 -13.14 -10.66 7.11
N THR A 64 -14.42 -10.33 7.02
CA THR A 64 -14.87 -8.94 6.92
C THR A 64 -14.56 -8.18 8.21
N GLU A 65 -14.84 -8.76 9.37
CA GLU A 65 -14.50 -8.19 10.67
C GLU A 65 -13.00 -7.94 10.81
N LEU A 66 -12.16 -8.92 10.43
CA LEU A 66 -10.71 -8.79 10.43
C LEU A 66 -10.23 -7.67 9.51
N ILE A 67 -10.82 -7.53 8.31
CA ILE A 67 -10.52 -6.42 7.40
C ILE A 67 -10.86 -5.06 8.02
N PHE A 68 -12.02 -4.95 8.69
CA PHE A 68 -12.41 -3.71 9.38
C PHE A 68 -11.52 -3.41 10.57
N GLU A 69 -11.10 -4.42 11.34
CA GLU A 69 -10.16 -4.26 12.44
C GLU A 69 -8.82 -3.71 11.92
N ILE A 70 -8.28 -4.28 10.83
CA ILE A 70 -7.05 -3.79 10.22
C ILE A 70 -7.21 -2.35 9.74
N LEU A 71 -8.32 -1.99 9.10
CA LEU A 71 -8.51 -0.63 8.59
C LEU A 71 -8.63 0.42 9.69
N ASN A 72 -9.30 0.10 10.81
CA ASN A 72 -9.66 1.09 11.83
C ASN A 72 -8.79 1.05 13.09
N GLU A 73 -8.14 -0.08 13.38
CA GLU A 73 -7.46 -0.32 14.66
C GLU A 73 -5.97 -0.66 14.53
N THR A 74 -5.38 -0.45 13.34
CA THR A 74 -3.93 -0.62 13.13
C THR A 74 -3.11 0.28 14.06
N LYS A 75 -2.15 -0.31 14.77
CA LYS A 75 -1.18 0.37 15.64
C LYS A 75 -0.06 0.98 14.81
N LEU A 76 -0.05 2.30 14.70
CA LEU A 76 0.97 3.06 13.96
C LEU A 76 2.07 3.65 14.86
N ASP A 77 2.11 3.21 16.11
CA ASP A 77 3.04 3.63 17.17
C ASP A 77 4.14 2.58 17.46
N ASP A 78 4.08 1.39 16.85
CA ASP A 78 5.15 0.37 16.94
C ASP A 78 6.36 0.74 16.07
N GLU A 79 7.15 1.69 16.55
CA GLU A 79 8.29 2.26 15.82
C GLU A 79 9.31 1.18 15.40
N LYS A 80 9.53 0.18 16.26
CA LYS A 80 10.47 -0.91 15.99
C LYS A 80 10.00 -1.72 14.78
N ARG A 81 8.76 -2.19 14.80
CA ARG A 81 8.20 -2.98 13.70
C ARG A 81 8.11 -2.18 12.41
N ILE A 82 7.73 -0.92 12.50
CA ILE A 82 7.65 -0.02 11.34
C ILE A 82 9.04 0.13 10.70
N LYS A 83 10.09 0.37 11.49
CA LYS A 83 11.47 0.47 10.99
C LYS A 83 11.93 -0.81 10.29
N GLU A 84 11.63 -1.97 10.87
CA GLU A 84 11.94 -3.27 10.25
C GLU A 84 11.26 -3.41 8.88
N LEU A 85 9.95 -3.12 8.80
CA LEU A 85 9.19 -3.20 7.56
C LEU A 85 9.67 -2.18 6.52
N MET A 86 10.02 -0.97 6.93
CA MET A 86 10.57 0.05 6.02
C MET A 86 11.93 -0.36 5.48
N PHE A 87 12.79 -0.94 6.32
CA PHE A 87 14.08 -1.45 5.88
C PHE A 87 13.94 -2.61 4.89
N GLN A 88 13.02 -3.56 5.14
CA GLN A 88 12.72 -4.64 4.19
C GLN A 88 12.24 -4.11 2.84
N ASN A 89 11.33 -3.13 2.83
CA ASN A 89 10.87 -2.50 1.59
C ASN A 89 12.00 -1.76 0.87
N PHE A 90 12.85 -1.04 1.60
CA PHE A 90 14.01 -0.35 1.04
C PHE A 90 15.00 -1.32 0.38
N MET A 91 15.31 -2.44 1.04
CA MET A 91 16.18 -3.47 0.47
C MET A 91 15.58 -4.09 -0.79
N GLY A 92 14.28 -4.40 -0.77
CA GLY A 92 13.57 -4.88 -1.97
C GLY A 92 13.59 -3.85 -3.11
N PHE A 93 13.45 -2.57 -2.78
CA PHE A 93 13.55 -1.49 -3.77
C PHE A 93 14.97 -1.40 -4.37
N GLN A 94 16.02 -1.42 -3.53
CA GLN A 94 17.43 -1.43 -3.97
C GLN A 94 17.70 -2.57 -4.95
N GLN A 95 17.26 -3.79 -4.61
CA GLN A 95 17.41 -4.95 -5.49
C GLN A 95 16.66 -4.78 -6.81
N SER A 96 15.45 -4.22 -6.76
CA SER A 96 14.62 -4.02 -7.96
C SER A 96 15.24 -3.06 -8.98
N ILE A 97 16.09 -2.11 -8.55
CA ILE A 97 16.73 -1.14 -9.45
C ILE A 97 17.66 -1.85 -10.42
N VAL A 98 18.46 -2.81 -9.93
CA VAL A 98 19.40 -3.57 -10.75
C VAL A 98 18.65 -4.37 -11.82
N GLU A 99 17.54 -4.99 -11.44
CA GLU A 99 16.73 -5.82 -12.33
C GLU A 99 15.85 -4.99 -13.29
N ASN A 100 15.41 -3.79 -12.89
CA ASN A 100 14.41 -2.98 -13.62
C ASN A 100 14.94 -1.60 -14.08
N GLY A 101 16.26 -1.41 -14.18
CA GLY A 101 16.89 -0.11 -14.45
C GLY A 101 16.32 0.65 -15.67
N HIS A 102 16.04 -0.05 -16.77
CA HIS A 102 15.43 0.56 -17.96
C HIS A 102 14.03 1.13 -17.69
N ARG A 103 13.21 0.45 -16.88
CA ARG A 103 11.87 0.93 -16.52
C ARG A 103 11.96 2.19 -15.67
N PHE A 104 12.91 2.24 -14.73
CA PHE A 104 13.15 3.43 -13.91
C PHE A 104 13.61 4.63 -14.75
N ALA A 105 14.51 4.43 -15.71
CA ALA A 105 14.94 5.50 -16.63
C ALA A 105 13.77 6.05 -17.46
N MET A 106 12.92 5.18 -17.99
CA MET A 106 11.72 5.56 -18.75
C MET A 106 10.70 6.32 -17.87
N LEU A 107 10.51 5.88 -16.62
CA LEU A 107 9.64 6.56 -15.65
C LEU A 107 10.16 7.97 -15.33
N GLY A 108 11.47 8.12 -15.11
CA GLY A 108 12.10 9.41 -14.86
C GLY A 108 12.02 10.37 -16.05
N ALA A 109 12.18 9.87 -17.28
CA ALA A 109 11.99 10.69 -18.48
C ALA A 109 10.52 11.11 -18.67
N SER A 110 9.57 10.24 -18.32
CA SER A 110 8.15 10.55 -18.41
C SER A 110 7.70 11.57 -17.34
N SER A 111 8.29 11.54 -16.14
CA SER A 111 7.94 12.47 -15.07
C SER A 111 8.44 13.90 -15.34
N SER A 112 9.62 14.05 -15.97
CA SER A 112 10.13 15.36 -16.37
C SER A 112 9.28 15.97 -17.50
N GLN A 113 8.82 15.16 -18.44
CA GLN A 113 7.89 15.59 -19.50
C GLN A 113 6.56 16.09 -18.92
N ALA A 114 6.00 15.36 -17.95
CA ALA A 114 4.75 15.75 -17.28
C ALA A 114 4.90 17.05 -16.47
N SER A 115 6.04 17.23 -15.79
CA SER A 115 6.36 18.44 -15.02
C SER A 115 6.50 19.68 -15.92
N TYR A 116 7.13 19.53 -17.09
CA TYR A 116 7.24 20.59 -18.09
C TYR A 116 5.87 21.00 -18.67
N LEU A 117 5.00 20.04 -18.94
CA LEU A 117 3.65 20.30 -19.46
C LEU A 117 2.76 21.03 -18.44
N LEU A 118 2.84 20.66 -17.16
CA LEU A 118 2.14 21.34 -16.05
C LEU A 118 2.63 22.79 -15.84
N TYR A 119 3.94 23.03 -15.94
CA TYR A 119 4.51 24.38 -15.86
C TYR A 119 4.04 25.26 -17.03
N LYS A 120 3.97 24.69 -18.24
CA LYS A 120 3.55 25.42 -19.44
C LYS A 120 2.05 25.74 -19.44
N SER A 121 1.20 24.88 -18.87
CA SER A 121 -0.23 25.16 -18.72
C SER A 121 -0.55 26.24 -17.68
N LEU A 122 0.30 26.38 -16.65
CA LEU A 122 0.20 27.45 -15.64
C LEU A 122 0.66 28.83 -16.16
N LEU A 123 1.49 28.87 -17.22
CA LEU A 123 1.98 30.10 -17.84
C LEU A 123 1.11 30.61 -18.99
N VAL A 124 0.09 29.84 -19.41
CA VAL A 124 -0.83 30.18 -20.52
C VAL A 124 -2.21 30.63 -20.00
N VAL A 125 -2.35 30.85 -18.69
CA VAL A 125 -3.46 31.57 -18.05
C VAL A 125 -2.94 32.91 -17.56
#